data_AF-N9QUL9-F1
#
_entry.id   AF-N9QUL9-F1
#
_cell.length_a   1.000
_cell.length_b   1.000
_cell.length_c   1.000
_cell.angle_alpha   90.00
_cell.angle_beta   90.00
_cell.angle_gamma   90.00
#
_symmetry.space_group_name_H-M   'P 1'
#
loop_
_entity.id
_entity.type
_entity.pdbx_description
1 polymer ?
#
loop_
_entity_poly.entity_id
_entity_poly.type
_entity_poly.pdbx_seq_one_letter_code
_entity_poly.pdbx_strand_id
1 'polypeptide(L)'
;MLNLTRNESTSKGIKPPKFIETELGTEKLCIECQEYWPLDNEFWFTYRNKPNKKGERTIGYEAACKCCYDVRYRPHKRKGTNQVKSFFEKERTS
;
A
#
# COMPACT_ATOMS: atom_id res chain seq x y z
N MET A 1 29.12 0.78 -2.09
CA MET A 1 27.76 0.88 -1.52
C MET A 1 26.86 0.01 -2.37
N LEU A 2 26.28 -1.03 -1.78
CA LEU A 2 25.55 -2.10 -2.47
C LEU A 2 24.22 -1.58 -3.01
N ASN A 3 24.10 -1.38 -4.32
CA ASN A 3 22.82 -1.20 -4.99
C ASN A 3 22.37 -2.56 -5.54
N LEU A 4 21.65 -3.33 -4.72
CA LEU A 4 20.98 -4.55 -5.16
C LEU A 4 19.77 -4.18 -6.04
N THR A 5 19.94 -4.42 -7.34
CA THR A 5 18.95 -4.99 -8.27
C THR A 5 17.47 -4.63 -8.08
N ARG A 6 16.98 -3.68 -8.88
CA ARG A 6 15.56 -3.62 -9.28
C ARG A 6 15.40 -4.47 -10.54
N ASN A 7 15.13 -5.76 -10.38
CA ASN A 7 14.84 -6.65 -11.50
C ASN A 7 13.42 -6.35 -12.02
N GLU A 8 13.34 -5.45 -13.01
CA GLU A 8 12.12 -5.22 -13.80
C GLU A 8 11.81 -6.47 -14.63
N SER A 9 11.07 -7.39 -14.02
CA SER A 9 10.54 -8.58 -14.67
C SER A 9 9.29 -8.20 -15.46
N THR A 10 9.48 -7.69 -16.68
CA THR A 10 8.38 -7.40 -17.61
C THR A 10 7.81 -8.71 -18.18
N SER A 11 7.00 -9.43 -17.39
CA SER A 11 6.27 -10.61 -17.87
C SER A 11 5.05 -10.16 -18.68
N LYS A 12 5.17 -10.18 -20.00
CA LYS A 12 4.07 -9.94 -20.94
C LYS A 12 2.95 -10.96 -20.72
N GLY A 13 1.79 -10.52 -20.20
CA GLY A 13 0.50 -11.21 -20.35
C GLY A 13 -0.09 -11.93 -19.13
N ILE A 14 0.68 -12.13 -18.05
CA ILE A 14 0.18 -12.83 -16.85
C ILE A 14 0.07 -11.81 -15.71
N LYS A 15 -1.15 -11.54 -15.24
CA LYS A 15 -1.35 -10.69 -14.07
C LYS A 15 -0.88 -11.46 -12.83
N PRO A 16 -0.04 -10.88 -11.97
CA PRO A 16 0.40 -11.55 -10.75
C PRO A 16 -0.80 -11.92 -9.87
N PRO A 17 -0.75 -13.04 -9.14
CA PRO A 17 -1.83 -13.47 -8.28
C PRO A 17 -2.07 -12.45 -7.16
N LYS A 18 -3.33 -12.23 -6.79
CA LYS A 18 -3.69 -11.24 -5.76
C LYS A 18 -3.19 -11.62 -4.37
N PHE A 19 -3.10 -12.92 -4.10
CA PHE A 19 -2.66 -13.48 -2.83
C PHE A 19 -1.62 -14.55 -3.10
N ILE A 20 -0.65 -14.66 -2.21
CA ILE A 20 0.34 -15.74 -2.18
C ILE A 20 0.42 -16.28 -0.75
N GLU A 21 0.75 -17.55 -0.62
CA GLU A 21 1.06 -18.18 0.67
C GLU A 21 2.57 -18.35 0.75
N THR A 22 3.18 -17.79 1.79
CA THR A 22 4.59 -17.90 2.12
C THR A 22 4.73 -18.67 3.44
N GLU A 23 5.96 -19.03 3.81
CA GLU A 23 6.25 -19.69 5.09
C GLU A 23 5.83 -18.84 6.30
N LEU A 24 5.71 -17.52 6.13
CA LEU A 24 5.29 -16.56 7.15
C LEU A 24 3.77 -16.33 7.17
N GLY A 25 3.03 -16.84 6.19
CA GLY A 25 1.58 -16.72 6.11
C GLY A 25 1.06 -16.20 4.77
N THR A 26 -0.14 -15.63 4.78
CA THR A 26 -0.78 -15.10 3.56
C THR A 26 -0.35 -13.66 3.31
N GLU A 27 0.12 -13.38 2.11
CA GLU A 27 0.46 -12.05 1.64
C GLU A 27 -0.46 -11.63 0.50
N LYS A 28 -0.72 -10.32 0.40
CA LYS A 28 -1.58 -9.72 -0.60
C LYS A 28 -0.80 -8.72 -1.44
N LEU A 29 -1.09 -8.70 -2.73
CA LEU A 29 -0.50 -7.74 -3.68
C LEU A 29 -1.18 -6.37 -3.58
N CYS A 30 -0.39 -5.31 -3.44
CA CYS A 30 -0.86 -3.95 -3.56
C CYS A 30 -1.05 -3.57 -5.03
N ILE A 31 -2.23 -3.08 -5.38
CA ILE A 31 -2.54 -2.67 -6.77
C ILE A 31 -1.80 -1.40 -7.22
N GLU A 32 -1.19 -0.66 -6.29
CA GLU A 32 -0.48 0.60 -6.58
C GLU A 32 1.03 0.37 -6.70
N CYS A 33 1.69 -0.18 -5.68
CA CYS A 33 3.13 -0.42 -5.71
C CYS A 33 3.53 -1.79 -6.31
N GLN A 34 2.56 -2.67 -6.58
CA GLN A 34 2.81 -4.03 -7.11
C GLN A 34 3.74 -4.88 -6.23
N GLU A 35 3.68 -4.67 -4.93
CA GLU A 35 4.47 -5.40 -3.94
C GLU A 35 3.55 -6.21 -3.01
N TYR A 36 4.02 -7.38 -2.59
CA TYR A 36 3.33 -8.26 -1.66
C TYR A 36 3.59 -7.81 -0.23
N TRP A 37 2.53 -7.72 0.57
CA TRP A 37 2.60 -7.36 1.99
C TRP A 37 1.77 -8.35 2.81
N PRO A 38 2.16 -8.64 4.07
CA PRO A 38 1.38 -9.48 4.96
C PRO A 38 -0.08 -9.04 5.02
N LEU A 39 -1.01 -9.99 4.95
CA LEU A 39 -2.45 -9.73 5.02
C LEU A 39 -2.88 -9.47 6.47
N ASP A 40 -2.38 -8.38 7.03
CA ASP A 40 -2.65 -7.94 8.40
C ASP A 40 -3.15 -6.48 8.43
N ASN A 41 -3.86 -6.15 9.51
CA ASN A 41 -4.38 -4.84 9.86
C ASN A 41 -3.29 -3.78 9.99
N GLU A 42 -2.02 -4.15 10.12
CA GLU A 42 -0.89 -3.22 10.14
C GLU A 42 -0.65 -2.61 8.76
N PHE A 43 -0.66 -3.42 7.69
CA PHE A 43 -0.32 -3.00 6.33
C PHE A 43 -1.53 -2.58 5.49
N TRP A 44 -2.74 -2.98 5.90
CA TRP A 44 -3.97 -2.74 5.15
C TRP A 44 -5.02 -2.00 5.97
N PHE A 45 -5.80 -1.14 5.31
CA PHE A 45 -7.03 -0.66 5.92
C PHE A 45 -8.09 -1.76 5.84
N THR A 46 -8.79 -1.98 6.95
CA THR A 46 -9.92 -2.90 6.99
C THR A 46 -11.24 -2.16 6.94
N TYR A 47 -12.22 -2.81 6.33
CA TYR A 47 -13.58 -2.33 6.30
C TYR A 47 -14.53 -3.48 6.63
N ARG A 48 -15.65 -3.15 7.26
CA ARG A 48 -16.71 -4.12 7.51
C ARG A 48 -17.50 -4.30 6.23
N ASN A 49 -17.49 -5.53 5.70
CA ASN A 49 -18.32 -5.86 4.56
C ASN A 49 -19.80 -5.85 4.92
N LYS A 50 -20.65 -5.76 3.89
CA LYS A 50 -22.08 -6.04 4.04
C LYS A 50 -22.27 -7.44 4.64
N PRO A 51 -23.25 -7.63 5.53
CA PRO A 51 -23.53 -8.94 6.07
C PRO A 51 -23.80 -9.93 4.94
N ASN A 52 -23.18 -11.11 5.01
CA ASN A 52 -23.43 -12.19 4.09
C ASN A 52 -24.89 -12.68 4.23
N LYS A 53 -25.33 -13.56 3.33
CA LYS A 53 -26.68 -14.18 3.39
C LYS A 53 -27.00 -14.87 4.72
N LYS A 54 -25.98 -15.22 5.51
CA LYS A 54 -26.09 -15.81 6.86
C LYS A 54 -26.07 -14.78 8.00
N GLY A 55 -26.04 -13.48 7.71
CA GLY A 55 -25.97 -12.41 8.71
C GLY A 55 -24.58 -12.09 9.24
N GLU A 56 -23.57 -12.92 8.93
CA GLU A 56 -22.18 -12.73 9.37
C GLU A 56 -21.51 -11.57 8.63
N ARG A 57 -20.78 -10.73 9.38
CA ARG A 57 -19.99 -9.63 8.84
C ARG A 57 -18.54 -10.07 8.71
N THR A 58 -18.04 -10.18 7.48
CA THR A 58 -16.62 -10.46 7.24
C THR A 58 -15.79 -9.18 7.22
N ILE A 59 -14.54 -9.28 7.68
CA ILE A 59 -13.57 -8.21 7.56
C ILE A 59 -13.01 -8.26 6.13
N GLY A 60 -13.14 -7.15 5.40
CA GLY A 60 -12.51 -6.95 4.10
C GLY A 60 -11.23 -6.14 4.25
N TYR A 61 -10.24 -6.46 3.43
CA TYR A 61 -8.98 -5.71 3.32
C TYR A 61 -8.97 -4.89 2.02
N GLU A 62 -8.52 -3.65 2.09
CA GLU A 62 -8.47 -2.73 0.96
C GLU A 62 -7.55 -3.22 -0.17
N ALA A 63 -7.77 -2.73 -1.38
CA ALA A 63 -7.00 -3.14 -2.55
C ALA A 63 -5.57 -2.55 -2.57
N ALA A 64 -5.34 -1.37 -1.99
CA ALA A 64 -4.01 -0.74 -1.85
C ALA A 64 -3.52 -0.75 -0.39
N CYS A 65 -2.20 -0.90 -0.18
CA CYS A 65 -1.59 -0.86 1.15
C CYS A 65 -1.75 0.54 1.78
N LYS A 66 -1.60 0.66 3.10
CA LYS A 66 -1.75 1.94 3.82
C LYS A 66 -0.85 3.04 3.28
N CYS A 67 0.39 2.74 2.92
CA CYS A 67 1.33 3.71 2.34
C CYS A 67 0.82 4.29 1.01
N CYS A 68 0.19 3.44 0.18
CA CYS A 68 -0.36 3.82 -1.12
C CYS A 68 -1.82 4.31 -1.04
N TYR A 69 -2.51 4.10 0.08
CA TYR A 69 -3.92 4.43 0.22
C TYR A 69 -4.20 5.90 -0.07
N ASP A 70 -3.41 6.82 0.49
CA ASP A 70 -3.59 8.25 0.24
C ASP A 70 -3.18 8.66 -1.17
N VAL A 71 -2.24 7.95 -1.82
CA VAL A 71 -1.91 8.21 -3.23
C VAL A 71 -3.12 7.91 -4.11
N ARG A 72 -3.72 6.74 -3.88
CA ARG A 72 -4.77 6.20 -4.75
C ARG A 72 -6.15 6.77 -4.45
N TYR A 73 -6.54 6.81 -3.19
CA TYR A 73 -7.91 7.12 -2.77
C TYR A 73 -8.08 8.53 -2.21
N ARG A 74 -7.00 9.19 -1.76
CA ARG A 74 -7.04 10.55 -1.22
C ARG A 74 -5.96 11.48 -1.82
N PRO A 75 -5.84 11.58 -3.15
CA PRO A 75 -4.77 12.35 -3.77
C PRO A 75 -4.77 13.84 -3.38
N HIS A 76 -5.93 14.39 -3.01
CA HIS A 76 -6.06 15.77 -2.52
C HIS A 76 -5.38 16.00 -1.16
N LYS A 77 -5.24 14.98 -0.30
CA LYS A 77 -4.55 15.09 1.00
C LYS A 77 -3.03 15.27 0.85
N ARG A 78 -2.45 14.80 -0.26
CA ARG A 78 -1.02 14.98 -0.58
C ARG A 78 -0.68 16.40 -1.07
N LYS A 79 -1.68 17.21 -1.45
CA LYS A 79 -1.48 18.55 -2.00
C LYS A 79 -1.23 19.64 -0.94
N GLY A 80 -1.26 19.30 0.34
CA GLY A 80 -0.88 20.22 1.41
C GLY A 80 0.63 20.22 1.60
N THR A 81 1.34 21.15 0.97
CA THR A 81 2.70 21.48 1.42
C THR A 81 2.59 22.13 2.79
N ASN A 82 3.28 21.59 3.80
CA ASN A 82 3.50 22.33 5.03
C ASN A 82 4.38 23.53 4.68
N GLN A 83 3.80 24.73 4.64
CA GLN A 83 4.54 25.97 4.38
C GLN A 83 5.50 26.32 5.52
N VAL A 84 5.38 25.63 6.67
CA VAL A 84 6.27 25.79 7.81
C VAL A 84 7.55 24.98 7.56
N LYS A 85 8.56 25.64 6.99
CA LYS A 85 9.95 25.17 7.00
C LYS A 85 10.54 25.39 8.40
N SER A 86 11.26 24.40 8.92
CA SER A 86 12.05 24.55 10.14
C SER A 86 13.14 25.62 9.97
N PHE A 87 13.65 26.14 11.08
CA PHE A 87 14.72 27.16 11.07
C PHE A 87 15.94 26.70 10.23
N PHE A 88 16.39 25.46 10.46
CA PHE A 88 17.52 24.86 9.73
C PHE A 88 17.29 24.65 8.23
N GLU A 89 16.03 24.50 7.79
CA GLU A 89 15.70 24.41 6.36
C GLU A 89 15.71 25.76 5.65
N LYS A 90 15.63 26.88 6.39
CA LYS A 90 15.67 28.24 5.82
C LYS A 90 17.11 28.71 5.57
N GLU A 91 18.04 28.36 6.46
CA GLU A 91 19.43 28.85 6.40
C GLU A 91 20.24 28.28 5.23
N ARG A 92 19.87 27.11 4.69
CA ARG A 92 20.62 26.44 3.61
C ARG A 92 20.26 26.91 2.20
N THR A 93 19.33 27.87 2.08
CA THR A 93 18.85 28.41 0.79
C THR A 93 19.04 29.93 0.63
N SER A 94 19.78 30.58 1.54
CA SER A 94 20.20 31.98 1.38
C SER A 94 21.55 32.11 0.69
#